data_AF-A0A6P0IZR2-F1
#
_entry.id   AF-A0A6P0IZR2-F1
#
_cell.length_a   1.000
_cell.length_b   1.000
_cell.length_c   1.000
_cell.angle_alpha   90.00
_cell.angle_beta   90.00
_cell.angle_gamma   90.00
#
_symmetry.space_group_name_H-M   'P 1'
#
loop_
_entity.id
_entity.type
_entity.pdbx_description
1 polymer ?
#
loop_
_entity_poly.entity_id
_entity_poly.type
_entity_poly.pdbx_seq_one_letter_code
_entity_poly.pdbx_strand_id
1 'polypeptide(L)'
;IGACCSNAIAILIGLYALLNASASRSEFDILQKAIKHYQAGDLEEAIALAESIPSDSLIYEQSLNTVQQWQQQWQGAEALFKATEQAFYQERWSDVLEGYDKMPSIGFWQKKMEPLVKKAKPRLEAEAQGLLKQAYKQALAQDFSNAIALLEQIHPETPTGAKVQPKLKEYQQKQQIRAEYLLQEAYEQGGQGNFIQALVYLSQIPKETPTYQKARIKIAEYSRKQHLKEEVERQAALARAVLEKQRQSGVNQKPLLKVNVESSRSPLKHGLQWQEVND
;
A
#
# COMPACT_ATOMS: atom_id res chain seq x y z
N ILE A 1 -11.64 -1.21 16.28
CA ILE A 1 -12.18 -0.49 17.45
C ILE A 1 -13.28 0.40 16.92
N GLY A 2 -14.51 -0.11 16.86
CA GLY A 2 -15.64 0.61 16.29
C GLY A 2 -16.12 1.64 17.30
N ALA A 3 -16.10 2.91 16.92
CA ALA A 3 -16.79 3.94 17.68
C ALA A 3 -18.29 3.61 17.63
N CYS A 4 -18.84 3.14 18.77
CA CYS A 4 -20.27 3.08 18.99
C CYS A 4 -20.83 4.50 18.89
N CYS A 5 -21.14 4.94 17.67
CA CYS A 5 -22.09 6.01 17.45
C CYS A 5 -23.44 5.42 17.82
N SER A 6 -23.79 5.48 19.10
CA SER A 6 -25.16 5.20 19.53
C SER A 6 -26.04 6.21 18.82
N ASN A 7 -26.63 5.81 17.70
CA ASN A 7 -27.64 6.63 17.03
C ASN A 7 -28.67 7.01 18.08
N ALA A 8 -29.10 8.28 18.12
CA ALA A 8 -30.18 8.72 19.00
C ALA A 8 -31.40 7.77 18.89
N ILE A 9 -31.60 7.18 17.72
CA ILE A 9 -32.57 6.11 17.40
C ILE A 9 -32.41 4.87 18.32
N ALA A 10 -31.19 4.37 18.53
CA ALA A 10 -30.92 3.22 19.37
C ALA A 10 -31.19 3.51 20.86
N ILE A 11 -30.94 4.74 21.29
CA ILE A 11 -31.20 5.20 22.67
C ILE A 11 -32.72 5.26 22.93
N LEU A 12 -33.52 5.71 21.96
CA LEU A 12 -34.98 5.73 22.08
C LEU A 12 -35.62 4.35 22.09
N ILE A 13 -35.07 3.40 21.34
CA ILE A 13 -35.54 2.01 21.35
C ILE A 13 -35.26 1.39 22.73
N GLY A 14 -34.08 1.65 23.30
CA GLY A 14 -33.74 1.25 24.67
C GLY A 14 -34.69 1.87 25.70
N LEU A 15 -35.04 3.15 25.54
CA LEU A 15 -35.96 3.83 26.46
C LEU A 15 -37.41 3.36 26.36
N TYR A 16 -37.92 3.12 25.15
CA TYR A 16 -39.28 2.63 24.95
C TYR A 16 -39.49 1.28 25.65
N ALA A 17 -38.46 0.42 25.67
CA ALA A 17 -38.51 -0.87 26.35
C ALA A 17 -38.45 -0.76 27.88
N LEU A 18 -37.80 0.29 28.43
CA LEU A 18 -37.58 0.47 29.87
C LEU A 18 -38.65 1.33 30.56
N LEU A 19 -39.29 2.27 29.86
CA LEU A 19 -40.12 3.33 30.45
C LEU A 19 -41.62 3.21 30.15
N ASN A 20 -42.10 2.02 29.78
CA ASN A 20 -43.53 1.70 29.61
C ASN A 20 -44.35 1.80 30.94
N ALA A 21 -43.89 2.56 31.94
CA ALA A 21 -44.46 2.68 33.27
C ALA A 21 -44.47 4.10 33.90
N SER A 22 -43.84 5.16 33.35
CA SER A 22 -43.75 6.45 34.11
C SER A 22 -43.50 7.77 33.38
N ALA A 23 -43.16 7.84 32.08
CA ALA A 23 -43.10 9.12 31.35
C ALA A 23 -44.45 9.51 30.73
N SER A 24 -44.77 10.81 30.64
CA SER A 24 -45.99 11.23 29.94
C SER A 24 -45.83 10.97 28.44
N ARG A 25 -46.87 10.39 27.80
CA ARG A 25 -46.87 10.09 26.36
C ARG A 25 -46.54 11.34 25.50
N SER A 26 -46.87 12.52 26.01
CA SER A 26 -46.64 13.82 25.36
C SER A 26 -45.16 14.21 25.28
N GLU A 27 -44.35 13.98 26.31
CA GLU A 27 -42.91 14.33 26.33
C GLU A 27 -42.12 13.45 25.35
N PHE A 28 -42.45 12.17 25.26
CA PHE A 28 -41.87 11.27 24.27
C PHE A 28 -42.24 11.70 22.84
N ASP A 29 -43.49 12.12 22.61
CA ASP A 29 -43.92 12.65 21.32
C ASP A 29 -43.15 13.92 20.91
N ILE A 30 -42.80 14.79 21.88
CA ILE A 30 -41.95 15.97 21.65
C ILE A 30 -40.55 15.52 21.21
N LEU A 31 -39.93 14.60 21.93
CA LEU A 31 -38.60 14.10 21.57
C LEU A 31 -38.61 13.41 20.18
N GLN A 32 -39.64 12.61 19.87
CA GLN A 32 -39.84 12.01 18.54
C GLN A 32 -39.97 13.03 17.42
N LYS A 33 -40.68 14.15 17.66
CA LYS A 33 -40.73 15.26 16.70
C LYS A 33 -39.35 15.91 16.54
N ALA A 34 -38.63 16.15 17.64
CA ALA A 34 -37.28 16.70 17.60
C ALA A 34 -36.35 15.87 16.71
N ILE A 35 -36.39 14.54 16.83
CA ILE A 35 -35.57 13.63 15.98
C ILE A 35 -35.95 13.73 14.51
N LYS A 36 -37.25 13.85 14.20
CA LYS A 36 -37.70 14.03 12.81
C LYS A 36 -37.14 15.32 12.21
N HIS A 37 -37.17 16.42 12.97
CA HIS A 37 -36.57 17.69 12.57
C HIS A 37 -35.06 17.56 12.37
N TYR A 38 -34.34 16.91 13.30
CA TYR A 38 -32.90 16.67 13.17
C TYR A 38 -32.56 15.86 11.91
N GLN A 39 -33.34 14.81 11.63
CA GLN A 39 -33.16 13.96 10.44
C GLN A 39 -33.53 14.69 9.14
N ALA A 40 -34.49 15.62 9.20
CA ALA A 40 -34.86 16.48 8.07
C ALA A 40 -33.85 17.60 7.80
N GLY A 41 -33.04 17.92 8.80
CA GLY A 41 -31.99 18.95 8.75
C GLY A 41 -32.36 20.27 9.44
N ASP A 42 -33.50 20.29 10.13
CA ASP A 42 -33.97 21.42 10.94
C ASP A 42 -33.37 21.30 12.35
N LEU A 43 -32.04 21.48 12.45
CA LEU A 43 -31.31 21.29 13.72
C LEU A 43 -31.80 22.24 14.81
N GLU A 44 -32.11 23.49 14.47
CA GLU A 44 -32.56 24.50 15.45
C GLU A 44 -33.91 24.13 16.05
N GLU A 45 -34.88 23.75 15.22
CA GLU A 45 -36.20 23.26 15.65
C GLU A 45 -36.09 21.97 16.46
N ALA A 46 -35.18 21.07 16.08
CA ALA A 46 -34.92 19.84 16.83
C ALA A 46 -34.43 20.15 18.24
N ILE A 47 -33.46 21.06 18.37
CA ILE A 47 -32.92 21.48 19.67
C ILE A 47 -34.01 22.17 20.50
N ALA A 48 -34.74 23.12 19.93
CA ALA A 48 -35.80 23.83 20.63
C ALA A 48 -36.89 22.89 21.17
N LEU A 49 -37.28 21.88 20.39
CA LEU A 49 -38.23 20.87 20.84
C LEU A 49 -37.65 20.00 21.97
N ALA A 50 -36.40 19.57 21.86
CA ALA A 50 -35.76 18.78 22.90
C ALA A 50 -35.57 19.57 24.22
N GLU A 51 -35.17 20.84 24.15
CA GLU A 51 -35.01 21.72 25.31
C GLU A 51 -36.34 22.14 25.94
N SER A 52 -37.46 22.03 25.21
CA SER A 52 -38.80 22.31 25.74
C SER A 52 -39.31 21.25 26.72
N ILE A 53 -38.61 20.12 26.86
CA ILE A 53 -38.96 19.09 27.83
C ILE A 53 -38.76 19.67 29.24
N PRO A 54 -39.78 19.59 30.13
CA PRO A 54 -39.70 20.15 31.48
C PRO A 54 -38.56 19.57 32.31
N SER A 55 -37.96 20.38 33.18
CA SER A 55 -36.83 19.96 34.04
C SER A 55 -37.18 18.89 35.08
N ASP A 56 -38.47 18.71 35.38
CA ASP A 56 -39.00 17.66 36.26
C ASP A 56 -39.35 16.36 35.49
N SER A 57 -39.18 16.34 34.17
CA SER A 57 -39.38 15.15 33.35
C SER A 57 -38.30 14.10 33.61
N LEU A 58 -38.70 12.83 33.60
CA LEU A 58 -37.79 11.68 33.70
C LEU A 58 -36.79 11.58 32.55
N ILE A 59 -37.07 12.22 31.40
CA ILE A 59 -36.21 12.19 30.21
C ILE A 59 -35.47 13.52 29.98
N TYR A 60 -35.54 14.47 30.93
CA TYR A 60 -34.92 15.79 30.78
C TYR A 60 -33.40 15.72 30.54
N GLU A 61 -32.67 15.04 31.43
CA GLU A 61 -31.21 14.86 31.32
C GLU A 61 -30.80 14.20 30.00
N GLN A 62 -31.58 13.21 29.56
CA GLN A 62 -31.35 12.55 28.28
C GLN A 62 -31.62 13.49 27.11
N SER A 63 -32.65 14.34 27.20
CA SER A 63 -32.95 15.33 26.17
C SER A 63 -31.79 16.30 25.98
N LEU A 64 -31.24 16.83 27.08
CA LEU A 64 -30.07 17.72 27.04
C LEU A 64 -28.82 17.01 26.48
N ASN A 65 -28.59 15.77 26.87
CA ASN A 65 -27.48 14.97 26.31
C ASN A 65 -27.66 14.76 24.79
N THR A 66 -28.90 14.49 24.36
CA THR A 66 -29.25 14.32 22.94
C THR A 66 -28.97 15.59 22.15
N VAL A 67 -29.32 16.77 22.68
CA VAL A 67 -28.99 18.08 22.08
C VAL A 67 -27.49 18.25 21.88
N GLN A 68 -26.69 17.98 22.91
CA GLN A 68 -25.22 18.09 22.82
C GLN A 68 -24.65 17.14 21.77
N GLN A 69 -25.13 15.90 21.72
CA GLN A 69 -24.72 14.93 20.72
C GLN A 69 -25.08 15.37 19.30
N TRP A 70 -26.29 15.89 19.08
CA TRP A 70 -26.72 16.38 17.77
C TRP A 70 -25.86 17.52 17.28
N GLN A 71 -25.57 18.51 18.14
CA GLN A 71 -24.70 19.63 17.77
C GLN A 71 -23.31 19.16 17.33
N GLN A 72 -22.70 18.24 18.09
CA GLN A 72 -21.38 17.69 17.75
C GLN A 72 -21.40 16.87 16.46
N GLN A 73 -22.37 15.96 16.31
CA GLN A 73 -22.52 15.12 15.12
C GLN A 73 -22.80 15.95 13.89
N TRP A 74 -23.63 16.99 14.01
CA TRP A 74 -23.95 17.90 12.91
C TRP A 74 -22.72 18.66 12.43
N GLN A 75 -21.93 19.22 13.34
CA GLN A 75 -20.67 19.89 12.99
C GLN A 75 -19.69 18.94 12.30
N GLY A 76 -19.56 17.71 12.81
CA GLY A 76 -18.73 16.68 12.19
C GLY A 76 -19.22 16.29 10.79
N ALA A 77 -20.53 16.08 10.62
CA ALA A 77 -21.15 15.74 9.34
C ALA A 77 -21.01 16.88 8.32
N GLU A 78 -21.14 18.13 8.74
CA GLU A 78 -20.91 19.29 7.88
C GLU A 78 -19.45 19.36 7.39
N ALA A 79 -18.48 19.19 8.30
CA ALA A 79 -17.06 19.19 7.96
C ALA A 79 -16.73 18.05 6.99
N LEU A 80 -17.26 16.84 7.24
CA LEU A 80 -17.09 15.69 6.36
C LEU A 80 -17.72 15.94 4.99
N PHE A 81 -18.93 16.48 4.94
CA PHE A 81 -19.59 16.84 3.68
C PHE A 81 -18.74 17.82 2.85
N LYS A 82 -18.20 18.87 3.48
CA LYS A 82 -17.32 19.85 2.80
C LYS A 82 -16.07 19.18 2.22
N ALA A 83 -15.45 18.27 2.98
CA ALA A 83 -14.28 17.52 2.50
C ALA A 83 -14.63 16.59 1.33
N THR A 84 -15.78 15.90 1.38
CA THR A 84 -16.27 15.05 0.29
C THR A 84 -16.64 15.84 -0.94
N GLU A 85 -17.28 17.00 -0.78
CA GLU A 85 -17.58 17.90 -1.90
C GLU A 85 -16.29 18.41 -2.57
N GLN A 86 -15.28 18.77 -1.78
CA GLN A 86 -13.96 19.13 -2.32
C GLN A 86 -13.31 17.95 -3.07
N ALA A 87 -13.35 16.74 -2.52
CA ALA A 87 -12.85 15.55 -3.19
C ALA A 87 -13.56 15.30 -4.53
N PHE A 88 -14.87 15.53 -4.57
CA PHE A 88 -15.66 15.43 -5.80
C PHE A 88 -15.19 16.40 -6.88
N TYR A 89 -14.94 17.68 -6.54
CA TYR A 89 -14.44 18.67 -7.49
C TYR A 89 -13.00 18.41 -7.93
N GLN A 90 -12.22 17.72 -7.10
CA GLN A 90 -10.85 17.30 -7.41
C GLN A 90 -10.77 15.94 -8.10
N GLU A 91 -11.91 15.36 -8.48
CA GLU A 91 -12.02 14.07 -9.16
C GLU A 91 -11.45 12.90 -8.35
N ARG A 92 -11.37 13.03 -7.02
CA ARG A 92 -10.95 11.96 -6.11
C ARG A 92 -12.15 11.09 -5.75
N TRP A 93 -12.61 10.28 -6.69
CA TRP A 93 -13.88 9.53 -6.54
C TRP A 93 -13.85 8.51 -5.41
N SER A 94 -12.70 7.90 -5.11
CA SER A 94 -12.51 7.02 -3.96
C SER A 94 -12.85 7.73 -2.65
N ASP A 95 -12.31 8.93 -2.48
CA ASP A 95 -12.48 9.74 -1.26
C ASP A 95 -13.94 10.20 -1.12
N VAL A 96 -14.68 10.35 -2.23
CA VAL A 96 -16.12 10.63 -2.21
C VAL A 96 -16.91 9.45 -1.64
N LEU A 97 -16.59 8.22 -2.05
CA LEU A 97 -17.26 7.02 -1.54
C LEU A 97 -16.89 6.76 -0.08
N GLU A 98 -15.60 6.90 0.27
CA GLU A 98 -15.14 6.77 1.65
C GLU A 98 -15.80 7.82 2.57
N GLY A 99 -15.93 9.05 2.08
CA GLY A 99 -16.64 10.11 2.80
C GLY A 99 -18.13 9.81 3.01
N TYR A 100 -18.78 9.15 2.06
CA TYR A 100 -20.15 8.67 2.22
C TYR A 100 -20.26 7.55 3.26
N ASP A 101 -19.35 6.58 3.23
CA ASP A 101 -19.36 5.45 4.17
C ASP A 101 -19.07 5.88 5.62
N LYS A 102 -18.31 6.97 5.80
CA LYS A 102 -18.05 7.59 7.12
C LYS A 102 -19.15 8.54 7.58
N MET A 103 -20.09 8.92 6.71
CA MET A 103 -21.12 9.89 7.03
C MET A 103 -22.05 9.34 8.13
N PRO A 104 -22.28 10.07 9.24
CA PRO A 104 -23.28 9.70 10.21
C PRO A 104 -24.64 9.48 9.55
N SER A 105 -25.44 8.55 10.09
CA SER A 105 -26.77 8.22 9.56
C SER A 105 -27.81 9.30 9.89
N ILE A 106 -27.62 10.48 9.32
CA ILE A 106 -28.51 11.64 9.39
C ILE A 106 -29.12 11.83 8.00
N GLY A 107 -30.44 11.72 7.88
CA GLY A 107 -31.17 11.69 6.61
C GLY A 107 -30.86 12.88 5.71
N PHE A 108 -30.78 14.08 6.28
CA PHE A 108 -30.39 15.29 5.57
C PHE A 108 -29.03 15.15 4.87
N TRP A 109 -27.99 14.75 5.62
CA TRP A 109 -26.63 14.62 5.08
C TRP A 109 -26.50 13.46 4.09
N GLN A 110 -27.15 12.32 4.36
CA GLN A 110 -27.20 11.20 3.42
C GLN A 110 -27.80 11.63 2.08
N LYS A 111 -28.98 12.28 2.12
CA LYS A 111 -29.64 12.82 0.92
C LYS A 111 -28.78 13.85 0.19
N LYS A 112 -28.03 14.67 0.93
CA LYS A 112 -27.11 15.66 0.34
C LYS A 112 -25.91 15.00 -0.37
N MET A 113 -25.46 13.85 0.11
CA MET A 113 -24.33 13.09 -0.45
C MET A 113 -24.73 12.22 -1.66
N GLU A 114 -25.98 11.76 -1.72
CA GLU A 114 -26.51 10.93 -2.83
C GLU A 114 -26.10 11.38 -4.24
N PRO A 115 -26.28 12.66 -4.65
CA PRO A 115 -25.91 13.09 -6.00
C PRO A 115 -24.40 13.01 -6.28
N LEU A 116 -23.55 13.22 -5.28
CA LEU A 116 -22.10 13.09 -5.40
C LEU A 116 -21.73 11.63 -5.62
N VAL A 117 -22.25 10.73 -4.78
CA VAL A 117 -22.01 9.28 -4.85
C VAL A 117 -22.53 8.69 -6.16
N LYS A 118 -23.73 9.08 -6.60
CA LYS A 118 -24.33 8.61 -7.86
C LYS A 118 -23.45 8.93 -9.08
N LYS A 119 -22.74 10.07 -9.05
CA LYS A 119 -21.80 10.46 -10.10
C LYS A 119 -20.41 9.84 -9.92
N ALA A 120 -19.94 9.70 -8.69
CA ALA A 120 -18.62 9.16 -8.38
C ALA A 120 -18.50 7.66 -8.69
N LYS A 121 -19.51 6.84 -8.32
CA LYS A 121 -19.49 5.39 -8.54
C LYS A 121 -19.12 4.94 -9.96
N PRO A 122 -19.81 5.41 -11.03
CA PRO A 122 -19.45 5.00 -12.39
C PRO A 122 -18.09 5.54 -12.85
N ARG A 123 -17.63 6.69 -12.34
CA ARG A 123 -16.31 7.24 -12.67
C ARG A 123 -15.19 6.40 -12.06
N LEU A 124 -15.32 6.05 -10.78
CA LEU A 124 -14.38 5.17 -10.10
C LEU A 124 -14.31 3.79 -10.76
N GLU A 125 -15.44 3.23 -11.18
CA GLU A 125 -15.44 1.96 -11.92
C GLU A 125 -14.75 2.09 -13.30
N ALA A 126 -14.92 3.20 -14.01
CA ALA A 126 -14.22 3.44 -15.27
C ALA A 126 -12.69 3.55 -15.06
N GLU A 127 -12.25 4.21 -13.99
CA GLU A 127 -10.83 4.27 -13.60
C GLU A 127 -10.28 2.89 -13.27
N ALA A 128 -11.03 2.10 -12.48
CA ALA A 128 -10.66 0.73 -12.14
C ALA A 128 -10.51 -0.15 -13.40
N GLN A 129 -11.43 -0.04 -14.37
CA GLN A 129 -11.32 -0.73 -15.65
C GLN A 129 -10.12 -0.27 -16.47
N GLY A 130 -9.83 1.03 -16.46
CA GLY A 130 -8.65 1.61 -17.09
C GLY A 130 -7.35 1.05 -16.52
N LEU A 131 -7.22 1.01 -15.20
CA LEU A 131 -6.09 0.43 -14.49
C LEU A 131 -5.95 -1.07 -14.79
N LEU A 132 -7.06 -1.82 -14.78
CA LEU A 132 -7.05 -3.25 -15.09
C LEU A 132 -6.52 -3.51 -16.52
N LYS A 133 -6.98 -2.72 -17.50
CA LYS A 133 -6.51 -2.82 -18.89
C LYS A 133 -5.02 -2.50 -19.00
N GLN A 134 -4.54 -1.48 -18.30
CA GLN A 134 -3.12 -1.14 -18.27
C GLN A 134 -2.29 -2.24 -17.62
N ALA A 135 -2.76 -2.82 -16.51
CA ALA A 135 -2.11 -3.94 -15.84
C ALA A 135 -1.97 -5.15 -16.78
N TYR A 136 -3.02 -5.46 -17.54
CA TYR A 136 -2.96 -6.54 -18.54
C TYR A 136 -1.94 -6.25 -19.65
N LYS A 137 -1.83 -5.00 -20.10
CA LYS A 137 -0.80 -4.60 -21.08
C LYS A 137 0.62 -4.79 -20.52
N GLN A 138 0.87 -4.39 -19.28
CA GLN A 138 2.16 -4.59 -18.62
C GLN A 138 2.49 -6.09 -18.46
N ALA A 139 1.51 -6.89 -18.03
CA ALA A 139 1.67 -8.33 -17.91
C ALA A 139 1.93 -9.02 -19.26
N LEU A 140 1.34 -8.55 -20.36
CA LEU A 140 1.64 -9.02 -21.72
C LEU A 140 3.06 -8.69 -22.16
N ALA A 141 3.58 -7.53 -21.75
CA ALA A 141 5.00 -7.17 -21.89
C ALA A 141 5.90 -7.91 -20.87
N GLN A 142 5.33 -8.84 -20.10
CA GLN A 142 5.98 -9.60 -19.01
C GLN A 142 6.55 -8.71 -17.89
N ASP A 143 6.11 -7.45 -17.80
CA ASP A 143 6.41 -6.53 -16.71
C ASP A 143 5.39 -6.72 -15.58
N PHE A 144 5.58 -7.80 -14.82
CA PHE A 144 4.67 -8.18 -13.76
C PHE A 144 4.73 -7.20 -12.56
N SER A 145 5.87 -6.54 -12.34
CA SER A 145 6.01 -5.55 -11.26
C SER A 145 5.08 -4.35 -11.49
N ASN A 146 5.12 -3.76 -12.68
CA ASN A 146 4.22 -2.66 -13.01
C ASN A 146 2.76 -3.12 -13.13
N ALA A 147 2.52 -4.34 -13.63
CA ALA A 147 1.18 -4.91 -13.66
C ALA A 147 0.56 -5.04 -12.26
N ILE A 148 1.32 -5.56 -11.29
CA ILE A 148 0.88 -5.69 -9.88
C ILE A 148 0.62 -4.30 -9.28
N ALA A 149 1.54 -3.35 -9.45
CA ALA A 149 1.38 -1.99 -8.91
C ALA A 149 0.12 -1.27 -9.44
N LEU A 150 -0.27 -1.53 -10.69
CA LEU A 150 -1.52 -1.01 -11.26
C LEU A 150 -2.76 -1.71 -10.69
N LEU A 151 -2.69 -3.02 -10.46
CA LEU A 151 -3.77 -3.78 -9.84
C LEU A 151 -3.99 -3.37 -8.38
N GLU A 152 -2.93 -3.07 -7.63
CA GLU A 152 -3.01 -2.62 -6.22
C GLU A 152 -3.68 -1.24 -6.06
N GLN A 153 -3.69 -0.42 -7.12
CA GLN A 153 -4.39 0.87 -7.13
C GLN A 153 -5.91 0.71 -7.31
N ILE A 154 -6.39 -0.47 -7.70
CA ILE A 154 -7.82 -0.68 -7.93
C ILE A 154 -8.53 -0.89 -6.59
N HIS A 155 -9.43 0.03 -6.25
CA HIS A 155 -10.20 -0.03 -5.01
C HIS A 155 -11.12 -1.27 -4.94
N PRO A 156 -11.13 -2.02 -3.80
CA PRO A 156 -11.89 -3.26 -3.66
C PRO A 156 -13.40 -3.05 -3.66
N GLU A 157 -13.86 -1.84 -3.36
CA GLU A 157 -15.28 -1.45 -3.37
C GLU A 157 -15.88 -1.37 -4.79
N THR A 158 -15.04 -1.37 -5.81
CA THR A 158 -15.49 -1.37 -7.21
C THR A 158 -15.88 -2.78 -7.66
N PRO A 159 -16.87 -2.93 -8.56
CA PRO A 159 -17.14 -4.19 -9.24
C PRO A 159 -15.90 -4.82 -9.89
N THR A 160 -15.01 -4.00 -10.44
CA THR A 160 -13.72 -4.48 -10.98
C THR A 160 -12.76 -4.96 -9.89
N GLY A 161 -12.72 -4.29 -8.73
CA GLY A 161 -11.90 -4.66 -7.57
C GLY A 161 -12.12 -6.07 -7.07
N ALA A 162 -13.37 -6.56 -7.11
CA ALA A 162 -13.70 -7.95 -6.75
C ALA A 162 -12.96 -9.00 -7.60
N LYS A 163 -12.52 -8.65 -8.82
CA LYS A 163 -11.80 -9.53 -9.74
C LYS A 163 -10.28 -9.41 -9.65
N VAL A 164 -9.78 -8.44 -8.88
CA VAL A 164 -8.34 -8.09 -8.83
C VAL A 164 -7.55 -9.12 -8.03
N GLN A 165 -8.08 -9.60 -6.91
CA GLN A 165 -7.39 -10.54 -6.01
C GLN A 165 -6.84 -11.81 -6.70
N PRO A 166 -7.62 -12.55 -7.52
CA PRO A 166 -7.07 -13.70 -8.23
C PRO A 166 -5.98 -13.31 -9.24
N LYS A 167 -6.08 -12.14 -9.87
CA LYS A 167 -5.09 -11.64 -10.84
C LYS A 167 -3.80 -11.18 -10.17
N LEU A 168 -3.88 -10.54 -9.00
CA LEU A 168 -2.72 -10.22 -8.18
C LEU A 168 -1.94 -11.50 -7.85
N LYS A 169 -2.62 -12.53 -7.35
CA LYS A 169 -1.98 -13.81 -7.03
C LYS A 169 -1.31 -14.44 -8.25
N GLU A 170 -2.00 -14.45 -9.41
CA GLU A 170 -1.43 -14.96 -10.65
C GLU A 170 -0.17 -14.20 -11.08
N TYR A 171 -0.19 -12.86 -11.01
CA TYR A 171 0.95 -12.03 -11.44
C TYR A 171 2.11 -12.08 -10.46
N GLN A 172 1.85 -12.18 -9.16
CA GLN A 172 2.89 -12.41 -8.15
C GLN A 172 3.60 -13.75 -8.39
N GLN A 173 2.86 -14.81 -8.71
CA GLN A 173 3.46 -16.10 -9.09
C GLN A 173 4.33 -15.98 -10.34
N LYS A 174 3.85 -15.30 -11.39
CA LYS A 174 4.63 -15.07 -12.61
C LYS A 174 5.87 -14.21 -12.39
N GLN A 175 5.77 -13.20 -11.53
CA GLN A 175 6.89 -12.36 -11.10
C GLN A 175 7.95 -13.20 -10.38
N GLN A 176 7.52 -14.10 -9.48
CA GLN A 176 8.43 -15.00 -8.76
C GLN A 176 9.16 -15.96 -9.71
N ILE A 177 8.44 -16.60 -10.63
CA ILE A 177 9.04 -17.49 -11.64
C ILE A 177 10.06 -16.73 -12.50
N ARG A 178 9.74 -15.50 -12.92
CA ARG A 178 10.67 -14.66 -13.67
C ARG A 178 11.91 -14.29 -12.84
N ALA A 179 11.74 -13.98 -11.56
CA ALA A 179 12.86 -13.68 -10.67
C ALA A 179 13.79 -14.88 -10.46
N GLU A 180 13.23 -16.09 -10.36
CA GLU A 180 14.01 -17.33 -10.29
C GLU A 180 14.78 -17.58 -11.58
N TYR A 181 14.15 -17.38 -12.74
CA TYR A 181 14.81 -17.45 -14.05
C TYR A 181 15.99 -16.47 -14.15
N LEU A 182 15.78 -15.20 -13.79
CA LEU A 182 16.85 -14.19 -13.79
C LEU A 182 18.01 -14.56 -12.86
N LEU A 183 17.72 -15.16 -11.70
CA LEU A 183 18.77 -15.63 -10.78
C LEU A 183 19.58 -16.77 -11.39
N GLN A 184 18.91 -17.71 -12.06
CA GLN A 184 19.57 -18.83 -12.74
C GLN A 184 20.48 -18.35 -13.89
N GLU A 185 19.99 -17.46 -14.75
CA GLU A 185 20.78 -16.84 -15.83
C GLU A 185 22.01 -16.12 -15.28
N ALA A 186 21.84 -15.39 -14.17
CA ALA A 186 22.97 -14.76 -13.50
C ALA A 186 24.02 -15.76 -13.01
N TYR A 187 23.60 -16.93 -12.50
CA TYR A 187 24.53 -17.96 -12.06
C TYR A 187 25.29 -18.58 -13.22
N GLU A 188 24.63 -18.81 -14.35
CA GLU A 188 25.27 -19.30 -15.56
C GLU A 188 26.30 -18.30 -16.10
N GLN A 189 25.92 -17.04 -16.24
CA GLN A 189 26.85 -15.97 -16.66
C GLN A 189 28.03 -15.83 -15.67
N GLY A 190 27.75 -15.92 -14.36
CA GLY A 190 28.79 -15.89 -13.33
C GLY A 190 29.74 -17.10 -13.40
N GLY A 191 29.23 -18.29 -13.71
CA GLY A 191 30.01 -19.50 -13.92
C GLY A 191 30.95 -19.41 -15.13
N GLN A 192 30.53 -18.69 -16.17
CA GLN A 192 31.34 -18.39 -17.35
C GLN A 192 32.34 -17.24 -17.13
N GLY A 193 32.34 -16.60 -15.95
CA GLY A 193 33.18 -15.44 -15.66
C GLY A 193 32.70 -14.13 -16.31
N ASN A 194 31.45 -14.10 -16.80
CA ASN A 194 30.77 -12.94 -17.37
C ASN A 194 30.04 -12.14 -16.27
N PHE A 195 30.77 -11.66 -15.27
CA PHE A 195 30.17 -11.04 -14.08
C PHE A 195 29.36 -9.78 -14.40
N ILE A 196 29.70 -9.02 -15.44
CA ILE A 196 28.92 -7.86 -15.89
C ILE A 196 27.50 -8.28 -16.30
N GLN A 197 27.36 -9.31 -17.14
CA GLN A 197 26.05 -9.81 -17.56
C GLN A 197 25.28 -10.41 -16.39
N ALA A 198 25.97 -11.17 -15.53
CA ALA A 198 25.36 -11.70 -14.31
C ALA A 198 24.77 -10.59 -13.43
N LEU A 199 25.48 -9.47 -13.24
CA LEU A 199 25.00 -8.32 -12.48
C LEU A 199 23.77 -7.66 -13.14
N VAL A 200 23.72 -7.59 -14.47
CA VAL A 200 22.55 -7.08 -15.21
C VAL A 200 21.31 -7.93 -14.91
N TYR A 201 21.40 -9.26 -14.97
CA TYR A 201 20.29 -10.15 -14.62
C TYR A 201 19.85 -10.00 -13.16
N LEU A 202 20.80 -9.97 -12.21
CA LEU A 202 20.48 -9.83 -10.79
C LEU A 202 19.82 -8.50 -10.45
N SER A 203 20.21 -7.42 -11.15
CA SER A 203 19.65 -6.08 -10.92
C SER A 203 18.17 -5.95 -11.32
N GLN A 204 17.67 -6.85 -12.17
CA GLN A 204 16.28 -6.88 -12.63
C GLN A 204 15.34 -7.63 -11.67
N ILE A 205 15.88 -8.31 -10.65
CA ILE A 205 15.07 -9.08 -9.70
C ILE A 205 14.31 -8.11 -8.77
N PRO A 206 12.96 -8.10 -8.77
CA PRO A 206 12.18 -7.15 -7.98
C PRO A 206 12.33 -7.39 -6.47
N LYS A 207 12.33 -6.30 -5.69
CA LYS A 207 12.53 -6.32 -4.23
C LYS A 207 11.41 -7.03 -3.46
N GLU A 208 10.24 -7.11 -4.08
CA GLU A 208 9.02 -7.73 -3.56
C GLU A 208 9.10 -9.27 -3.63
N THR A 209 10.03 -9.83 -4.40
CA THR A 209 10.16 -11.27 -4.56
C THR A 209 11.02 -11.90 -3.44
N PRO A 210 10.66 -13.09 -2.94
CA PRO A 210 11.51 -13.89 -2.06
C PRO A 210 12.96 -14.08 -2.56
N THR A 211 13.16 -14.06 -3.89
CA THR A 211 14.46 -14.25 -4.54
C THR A 211 15.41 -13.05 -4.36
N TYR A 212 14.88 -11.85 -4.06
CA TYR A 212 15.67 -10.62 -4.00
C TYR A 212 16.87 -10.69 -3.05
N GLN A 213 16.71 -11.32 -1.89
CA GLN A 213 17.81 -11.39 -0.93
C GLN A 213 18.97 -12.24 -1.44
N LYS A 214 18.68 -13.35 -2.13
CA LYS A 214 19.71 -14.16 -2.80
C LYS A 214 20.42 -13.34 -3.88
N ALA A 215 19.66 -12.55 -4.64
CA ALA A 215 20.21 -11.68 -5.67
C ALA A 215 21.18 -10.64 -5.09
N ARG A 216 20.82 -9.96 -4.00
CA ARG A 216 21.69 -8.97 -3.34
C ARG A 216 23.02 -9.54 -2.87
N ILE A 217 23.00 -10.74 -2.29
CA ILE A 217 24.22 -11.45 -1.87
C ILE A 217 25.13 -11.68 -3.09
N LYS A 218 24.54 -12.15 -4.19
CA LYS A 218 25.27 -12.47 -5.42
C LYS A 218 25.75 -11.23 -6.18
N ILE A 219 25.03 -10.13 -6.11
CA ILE A 219 25.49 -8.83 -6.61
C ILE A 219 26.79 -8.43 -5.91
N ALA A 220 26.85 -8.55 -4.58
CA ALA A 220 28.06 -8.22 -3.82
C ALA A 220 29.24 -9.16 -4.16
N GLU A 221 28.96 -10.46 -4.33
CA GLU A 221 29.98 -11.43 -4.74
C GLU A 221 30.53 -11.15 -6.14
N TYR A 222 29.65 -11.02 -7.14
CA TYR A 222 30.06 -10.83 -8.54
C TYR A 222 30.70 -9.48 -8.79
N SER A 223 30.29 -8.43 -8.09
CA SER A 223 30.96 -7.12 -8.16
C SER A 223 32.42 -7.22 -7.70
N ARG A 224 32.70 -7.96 -6.61
CA ARG A 224 34.07 -8.18 -6.14
C ARG A 224 34.89 -9.01 -7.14
N LYS A 225 34.31 -10.09 -7.66
CA LYS A 225 34.96 -10.94 -8.66
C LYS A 225 35.29 -10.18 -9.94
N GLN A 226 34.39 -9.31 -10.38
CA GLN A 226 34.61 -8.44 -11.53
C GLN A 226 35.79 -7.48 -11.30
N HIS A 227 35.80 -6.79 -10.15
CA HIS A 227 36.89 -5.87 -9.81
C HIS A 227 38.25 -6.59 -9.73
N LEU A 228 38.29 -7.81 -9.17
CA LEU A 228 39.51 -8.61 -9.13
C LEU A 228 39.98 -9.02 -10.53
N LYS A 229 39.05 -9.41 -11.42
CA LYS A 229 39.35 -9.76 -12.81
C LYS A 229 39.98 -8.57 -13.54
N GLU A 230 39.38 -7.39 -13.42
CA GLU A 230 39.89 -6.15 -14.03
C GLU A 230 41.29 -5.77 -13.51
N GLU A 231 41.54 -5.93 -12.21
CA GLU A 231 42.86 -5.65 -11.65
C GLU A 231 43.92 -6.64 -12.15
N VAL A 232 43.60 -7.93 -12.22
CA VAL A 232 44.50 -8.94 -12.80
C VAL A 232 44.81 -8.66 -14.26
N GLU A 233 43.78 -8.32 -15.06
CA GLU A 233 43.94 -7.96 -16.47
C GLU A 233 44.79 -6.70 -16.65
N ARG A 234 44.59 -5.69 -15.80
CA ARG A 234 45.41 -4.47 -15.76
C ARG A 234 46.87 -4.78 -15.47
N GLN A 235 47.15 -5.56 -14.42
CA GLN A 235 48.51 -5.97 -14.06
C GLN A 235 49.18 -6.76 -15.20
N ALA A 236 48.45 -7.67 -15.83
CA ALA A 236 48.94 -8.43 -16.97
C ALA A 236 49.24 -7.54 -18.19
N ALA A 237 48.39 -6.55 -18.47
CA ALA A 237 48.60 -5.58 -19.54
C ALA A 237 49.84 -4.71 -19.29
N LEU A 238 50.03 -4.24 -18.06
CA LEU A 238 51.23 -3.49 -17.67
C LEU A 238 52.50 -4.32 -17.83
N ALA A 239 52.50 -5.57 -17.36
CA ALA A 239 53.64 -6.48 -17.50
C ALA A 239 53.98 -6.74 -18.97
N ARG A 240 52.96 -6.96 -19.82
CA ARG A 240 53.13 -7.11 -21.28
C ARG A 240 53.73 -5.86 -21.91
N ALA A 241 53.26 -4.68 -21.53
CA ALA A 241 53.77 -3.42 -22.06
C ALA A 241 55.24 -3.17 -21.66
N VAL A 242 55.63 -3.52 -20.44
CA VAL A 242 57.02 -3.43 -19.96
C VAL A 242 57.93 -4.36 -20.76
N LEU A 243 57.52 -5.61 -20.97
CA LEU A 243 58.29 -6.60 -21.74
C LEU A 243 58.47 -6.16 -23.21
N GLU A 244 57.41 -5.63 -23.82
CA GLU A 244 57.46 -5.13 -25.21
C GLU A 244 58.40 -3.93 -25.33
N LYS A 245 58.34 -2.99 -24.39
CA LYS A 245 59.26 -1.84 -24.34
C LYS A 245 60.72 -2.30 -24.20
N GLN A 246 60.99 -3.28 -23.33
CA GLN A 246 62.33 -3.86 -23.16
C GLN A 246 62.84 -4.50 -24.47
N ARG A 247 61.98 -5.25 -25.17
CA ARG A 247 62.29 -5.88 -26.46
C ARG A 247 62.62 -4.84 -27.55
N GLN A 248 61.91 -3.72 -27.56
CA GLN A 248 62.14 -2.62 -28.53
C GLN A 248 63.40 -1.80 -28.22
N SER A 249 63.82 -1.73 -26.95
CA SER A 249 65.01 -0.97 -26.53
C SER A 249 66.36 -1.70 -26.68
N GLY A 250 66.40 -2.93 -27.20
CA GLY A 250 67.66 -3.62 -27.56
C GLY A 250 68.57 -4.02 -26.37
N VAL A 251 68.08 -4.02 -25.13
CA VAL A 251 68.88 -4.38 -23.96
C VAL A 251 68.66 -5.86 -23.62
N ASN A 252 69.58 -6.71 -24.10
CA ASN A 252 69.67 -8.11 -23.68
C ASN A 252 70.32 -8.19 -22.29
N GLN A 253 69.53 -7.98 -21.23
CA GLN A 253 69.96 -8.29 -19.86
C GLN A 253 69.00 -9.31 -19.24
N LYS A 254 69.58 -10.42 -18.78
CA LYS A 254 68.93 -11.56 -18.11
C LYS A 254 67.88 -11.10 -17.10
N PRO A 255 66.67 -11.70 -17.09
CA PRO A 255 65.64 -11.32 -16.13
C PRO A 255 66.00 -11.82 -14.73
N LEU A 256 66.27 -10.90 -13.81
CA LEU A 256 66.22 -11.15 -12.36
C LEU A 256 64.84 -10.72 -11.84
N LEU A 257 63.81 -11.48 -12.19
CA LEU A 257 62.54 -11.43 -11.46
C LEU A 257 62.62 -12.43 -10.32
N LYS A 258 63.14 -12.00 -9.16
CA LYS A 258 62.80 -12.66 -7.89
C LYS A 258 61.38 -12.26 -7.54
N VAL A 259 60.40 -13.00 -8.06
CA VAL A 259 59.06 -13.01 -7.48
C VAL A 259 59.19 -13.70 -6.13
N ASN A 260 59.25 -12.93 -5.04
CA ASN A 260 59.10 -13.48 -3.72
C ASN A 260 57.63 -13.88 -3.56
N VAL A 261 57.33 -15.15 -3.85
CA VAL A 261 56.07 -15.78 -3.42
C VAL A 261 56.22 -16.04 -1.93
N GLU A 262 56.15 -14.98 -1.15
CA GLU A 262 56.04 -15.11 0.30
C GLU A 262 54.60 -15.52 0.58
N SER A 263 54.46 -16.82 0.81
CA SER A 263 53.28 -17.48 1.33
C SER A 263 52.85 -16.80 2.63
N SER A 264 52.06 -15.74 2.52
CA SER A 264 51.28 -15.21 3.63
C SER A 264 50.07 -16.12 3.84
N ARG A 265 50.35 -17.29 4.42
CA ARG A 265 49.36 -17.99 5.24
C ARG A 265 49.07 -17.10 6.46
N SER A 266 48.01 -16.29 6.38
CA SER A 266 47.31 -15.84 7.58
C SER A 266 46.11 -16.77 7.82
N PRO A 267 45.94 -17.31 9.03
CA PRO A 267 44.89 -18.29 9.33
C PRO A 267 43.58 -17.56 9.63
N LEU A 268 42.64 -17.60 8.69
CA LEU A 268 41.23 -17.31 9.01
C LEU A 268 40.57 -18.62 9.46
N LYS A 269 40.66 -18.88 10.77
CA LYS A 269 39.68 -19.75 11.45
C LYS A 269 38.37 -18.97 11.61
N HIS A 270 37.35 -19.46 10.92
CA HIS A 270 35.91 -19.56 11.26
C HIS A 270 35.20 -19.67 9.91
N GLY A 271 34.67 -20.81 9.50
CA GLY A 271 33.77 -21.67 10.25
C GLY A 271 32.35 -21.44 9.72
N LEU A 272 32.07 -21.94 8.51
CA LEU A 272 30.71 -22.18 8.03
C LEU A 272 30.79 -23.35 7.05
N GLN A 273 30.45 -24.52 7.57
CA GLN A 273 30.17 -25.73 6.81
C GLN A 273 29.05 -25.44 5.82
N TRP A 274 29.30 -25.78 4.55
CA TRP A 274 28.23 -26.04 3.61
C TRP A 274 27.60 -27.38 3.97
N GLN A 275 26.37 -27.35 4.44
CA GLN A 275 25.48 -28.51 4.40
C GLN A 275 24.69 -28.39 3.09
N GLU A 276 25.07 -29.23 2.12
CA GLU A 276 24.12 -29.70 1.12
C GLU A 276 22.99 -30.40 1.88
N VAL A 277 21.78 -29.88 1.74
CA VAL A 277 20.57 -30.64 2.04
C VAL A 277 19.86 -30.76 0.70
N ASN A 278 19.96 -31.97 0.14
CA ASN A 278 19.01 -32.49 -0.82
C ASN A 278 17.64 -32.55 -0.12
N ASP A 279 16.63 -31.96 -0.75
CA ASP A 279 15.29 -32.52 -0.95
C ASP A 279 14.68 -31.87 -2.20
#